data_AF-A0A5B0WZI7-F1
#
_entry.id   AF-A0A5B0WZI7-F1
#
_cell.length_a   1.000
_cell.length_b   1.000
_cell.length_c   1.000
_cell.angle_alpha   90.00
_cell.angle_beta   90.00
_cell.angle_gamma   90.00
#
_symmetry.space_group_name_H-M   'P 1'
#
loop_
_entity.id
_entity.type
_entity.pdbx_description
1 polymer ?
#
loop_
_entity_poly.entity_id
_entity_poly.type
_entity_poly.pdbx_seq_one_letter_code
_entity_poly.pdbx_strand_id
1 'polypeptide(L)'
;MSDQVAGQSAETARTYRVSRLKGLRHLLRWLRNPVSFEGASQVPKMKMATGAPEFAARVADMRQHPVGQRILSDRPDLGAALGDPALAALPEASLGRHYHAHASVDGAVPGYMLSGLLYRGSEFDTLDWSQDMKYLLVRFNATHDLVHQLCGYGTDLAGEALTISYTLGLEAMQASGARRAARAWAGVSWLMMSPSIGWQRYRAHVMEAFERGLATSTTRAMHNIYFEEMLPQPLTAVREELGVPPLTQAVDTAQWRLSRLGQKIASGYRKAEDAAGMRMRNMDQLVRAGISVRTLVNLDEQVLADLLERVDAGADAEALRRFAEGRAVA
;
A
#
# COMPACT_ATOMS: atom_id res chain seq x y z
N MET A 1 2.47 -33.86 -8.14
CA MET A 1 3.24 -33.73 -6.88
C MET A 1 4.74 -33.57 -7.10
N SER A 2 5.38 -34.32 -8.02
CA SER A 2 6.83 -34.21 -8.28
C SER A 2 7.29 -32.81 -8.75
N ASP A 3 6.56 -32.18 -9.67
CA ASP A 3 7.00 -30.90 -10.27
C ASP A 3 6.80 -29.68 -9.37
N GLN A 4 5.79 -29.70 -8.49
CA GLN A 4 5.54 -28.61 -7.53
C GLN A 4 6.59 -28.55 -6.41
N VAL A 5 7.06 -29.72 -5.93
CA VAL A 5 8.13 -29.80 -4.92
C VAL A 5 9.48 -29.40 -5.52
N ALA A 6 9.73 -29.73 -6.79
CA ALA A 6 10.93 -29.30 -7.52
C ALA A 6 10.95 -27.77 -7.75
N GLY A 7 9.82 -27.17 -8.13
CA GLY A 7 9.69 -25.71 -8.30
C GLY A 7 9.84 -24.90 -7.00
N GLN A 8 9.35 -25.44 -5.87
CA GLN A 8 9.53 -24.85 -4.55
C GLN A 8 10.99 -24.78 -4.13
N SER A 9 11.71 -25.90 -4.27
CA SER A 9 13.12 -26.01 -3.90
C SER A 9 14.00 -25.05 -4.71
N ALA A 10 13.65 -24.85 -5.99
CA ALA A 10 14.38 -23.97 -6.90
C ALA A 10 14.18 -22.48 -6.59
N GLU A 11 13.00 -22.04 -6.17
CA GLU A 11 12.71 -20.61 -5.93
C GLU A 11 13.29 -20.12 -4.59
N THR A 12 13.24 -20.94 -3.54
CA THR A 12 13.90 -20.62 -2.25
C THR A 12 15.42 -20.77 -2.30
N ALA A 13 15.95 -21.64 -3.17
CA ALA A 13 17.39 -21.81 -3.37
C ALA A 13 18.00 -20.77 -4.32
N ARG A 14 17.18 -20.01 -5.06
CA ARG A 14 17.65 -18.97 -5.97
C ARG A 14 18.19 -17.78 -5.20
N THR A 15 19.46 -17.45 -5.45
CA THR A 15 20.06 -16.22 -4.90
C THR A 15 19.56 -15.01 -5.68
N TYR A 16 18.61 -14.28 -5.12
CA TYR A 16 18.15 -13.01 -5.70
C TYR A 16 19.15 -11.89 -5.42
N ARG A 17 19.34 -11.00 -6.41
CA ARG A 17 20.15 -9.79 -6.22
C ARG A 17 19.43 -8.83 -5.27
N VAL A 18 20.04 -8.61 -4.10
CA VAL A 18 19.63 -7.58 -3.13
C VAL A 18 20.60 -6.40 -3.22
N SER A 19 20.08 -5.18 -3.30
CA SER A 19 20.88 -3.97 -3.32
C SER A 19 20.62 -3.10 -2.09
N ARG A 20 21.37 -3.35 -1.02
CA ARG A 20 21.30 -2.56 0.24
C ARG A 20 21.59 -1.07 0.01
N LEU A 21 22.52 -0.75 -0.90
CA LEU A 21 22.84 0.64 -1.26
C LEU A 21 21.66 1.33 -1.95
N LYS A 22 20.99 0.67 -2.91
CA LYS A 22 19.77 1.23 -3.53
C LYS A 22 18.66 1.39 -2.50
N GLY A 23 18.45 0.39 -1.63
CA GLY A 23 17.51 0.48 -0.51
C GLY A 23 17.78 1.68 0.39
N LEU A 24 19.02 1.89 0.82
CA LEU A 24 19.42 3.04 1.65
C LEU A 24 19.19 4.37 0.92
N ARG A 25 19.48 4.45 -0.39
CA ARG A 25 19.21 5.67 -1.19
C ARG A 25 17.72 5.99 -1.23
N HIS A 26 16.85 4.99 -1.41
CA HIS A 26 15.40 5.19 -1.36
C HIS A 26 14.92 5.58 0.03
N LEU A 27 15.48 5.00 1.10
CA LEU A 27 15.20 5.40 2.47
C LEU A 27 15.58 6.86 2.74
N LEU A 28 16.77 7.31 2.31
CA LEU A 28 17.21 8.69 2.48
C LEU A 28 16.34 9.68 1.69
N ARG A 29 15.93 9.31 0.48
CA ARG A 29 14.97 10.10 -0.32
C ARG A 29 13.61 10.17 0.35
N TRP A 30 13.14 9.05 0.87
CA TRP A 30 11.90 8.98 1.64
C TRP A 30 11.98 9.88 2.88
N LEU A 31 13.03 9.79 3.70
CA LEU A 31 13.22 10.64 4.88
C LEU A 31 13.25 12.15 4.58
N ARG A 32 13.72 12.54 3.38
CA ARG A 32 13.77 13.94 2.96
C ARG A 32 12.38 14.49 2.60
N ASN A 33 11.49 13.65 2.06
CA ASN A 33 10.16 14.06 1.62
C ASN A 33 9.11 12.94 1.78
N PRO A 34 8.88 12.43 3.01
CA PRO A 34 8.17 11.17 3.22
C PRO A 34 6.67 11.27 2.92
N VAL A 35 6.11 12.45 3.20
CA VAL A 35 4.72 12.80 2.91
C VAL A 35 4.75 13.57 1.59
N SER A 36 4.90 12.86 0.47
CA SER A 36 4.84 13.40 -0.90
C SER A 36 4.64 12.27 -1.90
N PHE A 37 4.17 12.56 -3.09
CA PHE A 37 4.07 11.57 -4.16
C PHE A 37 5.42 10.91 -4.50
N GLU A 38 6.48 11.72 -4.57
CA GLU A 38 7.84 11.21 -4.76
C GLU A 38 8.27 10.33 -3.58
N GLY A 39 7.94 10.73 -2.35
CA GLY A 39 8.15 9.99 -1.11
C GLY A 39 7.44 8.65 -1.12
N ALA A 40 6.13 8.64 -1.36
CA ALA A 40 5.30 7.44 -1.44
C ALA A 40 5.87 6.43 -2.45
N SER A 41 6.39 6.90 -3.59
CA SER A 41 7.05 6.04 -4.59
C SER A 41 8.35 5.38 -4.12
N GLN A 42 9.00 5.90 -3.06
CA GLN A 42 10.25 5.31 -2.56
C GLN A 42 10.01 4.01 -1.78
N VAL A 43 8.86 3.83 -1.13
CA VAL A 43 8.53 2.62 -0.36
C VAL A 43 8.50 1.36 -1.26
N PRO A 44 7.75 1.30 -2.37
CA PRO A 44 7.80 0.16 -3.27
C PRO A 44 9.20 -0.01 -3.88
N LYS A 45 9.92 1.07 -4.19
CA LYS A 45 11.31 1.00 -4.70
C LYS A 45 12.29 0.41 -3.69
N MET A 46 12.10 0.69 -2.39
CA MET A 46 12.84 0.04 -1.32
C MET A 46 12.51 -1.45 -1.27
N LYS A 47 11.22 -1.85 -1.32
CA LYS A 47 10.79 -3.26 -1.38
C LYS A 47 11.38 -3.99 -2.60
N MET A 48 11.39 -3.37 -3.78
CA MET A 48 12.03 -3.92 -4.99
C MET A 48 13.54 -4.11 -4.83
N ALA A 49 14.23 -3.15 -4.18
CA ALA A 49 15.68 -3.20 -4.02
C ALA A 49 16.15 -4.24 -2.99
N THR A 50 15.36 -4.52 -1.95
CA THR A 50 15.80 -5.34 -0.81
C THR A 50 14.94 -6.54 -0.47
N GLY A 51 13.69 -6.59 -0.95
CA GLY A 51 12.67 -7.53 -0.49
C GLY A 51 12.65 -8.89 -1.17
N ALA A 52 13.50 -9.14 -2.16
CA ALA A 52 13.40 -10.36 -2.97
C ALA A 52 13.38 -11.67 -2.16
N PRO A 53 14.24 -11.89 -1.14
CA PRO A 53 14.19 -13.11 -0.33
C PRO A 53 12.87 -13.25 0.44
N GLU A 54 12.32 -12.14 0.91
CA GLU A 54 11.10 -12.10 1.72
C GLU A 54 9.87 -12.41 0.85
N PHE A 55 9.80 -11.83 -0.35
CA PHE A 55 8.74 -12.13 -1.32
C PHE A 55 8.82 -13.57 -1.83
N ALA A 56 10.03 -14.11 -2.06
CA ALA A 56 10.20 -15.50 -2.44
C ALA A 56 9.70 -16.46 -1.33
N ALA A 57 10.03 -16.17 -0.05
CA ALA A 57 9.55 -16.94 1.09
C ALA A 57 8.02 -16.91 1.22
N ARG A 58 7.40 -15.73 1.01
CA ARG A 58 5.92 -15.59 1.04
C ARG A 58 5.25 -16.35 -0.10
N VAL A 59 5.79 -16.28 -1.32
CA VAL A 59 5.27 -17.06 -2.45
C VAL A 59 5.39 -18.56 -2.17
N ALA A 60 6.49 -19.01 -1.57
CA ALA A 60 6.65 -20.41 -1.17
C ALA A 60 5.60 -20.82 -0.13
N ASP A 61 5.32 -19.98 0.86
CA ASP A 61 4.24 -20.19 1.84
C ASP A 61 2.85 -20.21 1.19
N MET A 62 2.55 -19.27 0.29
CA MET A 62 1.28 -19.24 -0.47
C MET A 62 1.05 -20.53 -1.23
N ARG A 63 2.09 -21.11 -1.84
CA ARG A 63 1.98 -22.38 -2.57
C ARG A 63 1.68 -23.58 -1.67
N GLN A 64 1.83 -23.47 -0.36
CA GLN A 64 1.49 -24.51 0.61
C GLN A 64 0.15 -24.25 1.29
N HIS A 65 -0.42 -23.05 1.14
CA HIS A 65 -1.67 -22.66 1.76
C HIS A 65 -2.84 -22.72 0.74
N PRO A 66 -3.99 -23.37 1.04
CA PRO A 66 -5.10 -23.50 0.08
C PRO A 66 -5.59 -22.17 -0.50
N VAL A 67 -5.75 -21.15 0.35
CA VAL A 67 -6.13 -19.80 -0.10
C VAL A 67 -5.00 -19.13 -0.88
N GLY A 68 -3.73 -19.37 -0.52
CA GLY A 68 -2.58 -18.79 -1.22
C GLY A 68 -2.45 -19.36 -2.62
N GLN A 69 -2.65 -20.66 -2.79
CA GLN A 69 -2.71 -21.33 -4.09
C GLN A 69 -3.83 -20.74 -4.96
N ARG A 70 -5.02 -20.54 -4.38
CA ARG A 70 -6.14 -19.92 -5.08
C ARG A 70 -5.81 -18.50 -5.54
N ILE A 71 -5.23 -17.66 -4.66
CA ILE A 71 -4.81 -16.30 -5.00
C ILE A 71 -3.75 -16.30 -6.12
N LEU A 72 -2.76 -17.19 -6.07
CA LEU A 72 -1.71 -17.27 -7.12
C LEU A 72 -2.25 -17.79 -8.46
N SER A 73 -3.30 -18.62 -8.43
CA SER A 73 -3.99 -19.11 -9.63
C SER A 73 -4.89 -18.06 -10.24
N ASP A 74 -5.81 -17.51 -9.45
CA ASP A 74 -6.84 -16.55 -9.88
C ASP A 74 -6.24 -15.19 -10.23
N ARG A 75 -5.16 -14.81 -9.54
CA ARG A 75 -4.51 -13.49 -9.62
C ARG A 75 -5.50 -12.31 -9.57
N PRO A 76 -6.40 -12.24 -8.56
CA PRO A 76 -7.34 -11.14 -8.47
C PRO A 76 -6.60 -9.79 -8.37
N ASP A 77 -7.15 -8.78 -9.04
CA ASP A 77 -6.66 -7.40 -8.98
C ASP A 77 -7.33 -6.67 -7.81
N LEU A 78 -6.64 -6.67 -6.67
CA LEU A 78 -7.11 -5.99 -5.47
C LEU A 78 -7.24 -4.47 -5.68
N GLY A 79 -6.38 -3.86 -6.50
CA GLY A 79 -6.45 -2.43 -6.77
C GLY A 79 -7.73 -2.08 -7.51
N ALA A 80 -8.10 -2.89 -8.51
CA ALA A 80 -9.36 -2.74 -9.23
C ALA A 80 -10.57 -2.96 -8.30
N ALA A 81 -10.54 -3.97 -7.43
CA ALA A 81 -11.62 -4.22 -6.47
C ALA A 81 -11.83 -3.06 -5.48
N LEU A 82 -10.75 -2.39 -5.07
CA LEU A 82 -10.81 -1.21 -4.20
C LEU A 82 -11.26 0.06 -4.93
N GLY A 83 -10.98 0.17 -6.22
CA GLY A 83 -11.44 1.28 -7.06
C GLY A 83 -12.89 1.16 -7.54
N ASP A 84 -13.59 0.05 -7.24
CA ASP A 84 -14.93 -0.20 -7.76
C ASP A 84 -15.98 0.73 -7.11
N PRO A 85 -16.70 1.57 -7.89
CA PRO A 85 -17.80 2.38 -7.36
C PRO A 85 -18.91 1.55 -6.67
N ALA A 86 -19.06 0.27 -7.01
CA ALA A 86 -20.05 -0.61 -6.39
C ALA A 86 -19.84 -0.79 -4.88
N LEU A 87 -18.64 -0.49 -4.35
CA LEU A 87 -18.39 -0.49 -2.91
C LEU A 87 -19.32 0.49 -2.15
N ALA A 88 -19.78 1.56 -2.81
CA ALA A 88 -20.74 2.50 -2.25
C ALA A 88 -22.10 1.86 -1.93
N ALA A 89 -22.48 0.80 -2.64
CA ALA A 89 -23.76 0.10 -2.51
C ALA A 89 -23.70 -1.07 -1.52
N LEU A 90 -22.51 -1.43 -1.02
CA LEU A 90 -22.37 -2.49 -0.02
C LEU A 90 -23.04 -2.11 1.32
N PRO A 91 -23.37 -3.12 2.16
CA PRO A 91 -23.96 -2.89 3.48
C PRO A 91 -23.14 -1.91 4.32
N GLU A 92 -23.80 -1.04 5.09
CA GLU A 92 -23.14 0.04 5.85
C GLU A 92 -21.98 -0.44 6.73
N ALA A 93 -22.17 -1.58 7.40
CA ALA A 93 -21.18 -2.17 8.29
C ALA A 93 -20.06 -2.94 7.56
N SER A 94 -20.06 -3.05 6.23
CA SER A 94 -19.11 -3.88 5.50
C SER A 94 -17.72 -3.24 5.37
N LEU A 95 -16.68 -4.07 5.27
CA LEU A 95 -15.31 -3.60 5.03
C LEU A 95 -15.22 -2.68 3.81
N GLY A 96 -15.84 -3.09 2.69
CA GLY A 96 -15.82 -2.33 1.44
C GLY A 96 -16.55 -0.99 1.55
N ARG A 97 -17.66 -0.92 2.30
CA ARG A 97 -18.37 0.34 2.52
C ARG A 97 -17.59 1.30 3.41
N HIS A 98 -16.96 0.80 4.47
CA HIS A 98 -16.03 1.55 5.31
C HIS A 98 -14.83 2.06 4.50
N TYR A 99 -14.23 1.21 3.67
CA TYR A 99 -13.15 1.58 2.76
C TYR A 99 -13.58 2.68 1.78
N HIS A 100 -14.72 2.51 1.11
CA HIS A 100 -15.23 3.49 0.14
C HIS A 100 -15.47 4.85 0.79
N ALA A 101 -16.11 4.88 1.97
CA ALA A 101 -16.34 6.13 2.70
C ALA A 101 -15.03 6.85 3.05
N HIS A 102 -13.99 6.09 3.39
CA HIS A 102 -12.67 6.61 3.68
C HIS A 102 -11.95 7.13 2.42
N ALA A 103 -12.00 6.38 1.33
CA ALA A 103 -11.36 6.73 0.06
C ALA A 103 -12.04 7.89 -0.68
N SER A 104 -13.31 8.19 -0.36
CA SER A 104 -14.12 9.23 -1.01
C SER A 104 -14.06 10.60 -0.31
N VAL A 105 -13.22 10.76 0.71
CA VAL A 105 -13.04 12.07 1.38
C VAL A 105 -12.34 13.03 0.41
N ASP A 106 -12.88 14.23 0.24
CA ASP A 106 -12.32 15.25 -0.65
C ASP A 106 -10.83 15.50 -0.35
N GLY A 107 -10.00 15.33 -1.38
CA GLY A 107 -8.54 15.49 -1.29
C GLY A 107 -7.78 14.20 -0.97
N ALA A 108 -8.44 13.11 -0.61
CA ALA A 108 -7.78 11.82 -0.42
C ALA A 108 -7.22 11.29 -1.75
N VAL A 109 -6.01 10.72 -1.69
CA VAL A 109 -5.44 9.94 -2.80
C VAL A 109 -5.41 8.48 -2.34
N PRO A 110 -6.32 7.63 -2.85
CA PRO A 110 -6.29 6.20 -2.55
C PRO A 110 -4.91 5.57 -2.80
N GLY A 111 -4.43 4.84 -1.81
CA GLY A 111 -3.18 4.10 -1.80
C GLY A 111 -3.08 3.02 -2.88
N TYR A 112 -4.19 2.51 -3.43
CA TYR A 112 -4.11 1.67 -4.63
C TYR A 112 -3.64 2.45 -5.86
N MET A 113 -3.93 3.75 -5.96
CA MET A 113 -3.36 4.60 -7.01
C MET A 113 -1.88 4.91 -6.76
N LEU A 114 -1.49 5.05 -5.49
CA LEU A 114 -0.06 5.11 -5.11
C LEU A 114 0.67 3.79 -5.39
N SER A 115 -0.02 2.64 -5.32
CA SER A 115 0.54 1.35 -5.71
C SER A 115 0.96 1.37 -7.19
N GLY A 116 0.21 2.07 -8.05
CA GLY A 116 0.57 2.31 -9.45
C GLY A 116 1.97 2.89 -9.67
N LEU A 117 2.52 3.60 -8.69
CA LEU A 117 3.88 4.17 -8.76
C LEU A 117 4.98 3.13 -8.88
N LEU A 118 4.68 1.87 -8.55
CA LEU A 118 5.60 0.77 -8.77
C LEU A 118 5.92 0.58 -10.27
N TYR A 119 4.97 0.88 -11.16
CA TYR A 119 5.15 0.76 -12.60
C TYR A 119 5.85 1.95 -13.24
N ARG A 120 6.11 3.03 -12.47
CA ARG A 120 6.75 4.22 -13.03
C ARG A 120 8.24 3.96 -13.28
N GLY A 121 8.61 3.97 -14.55
CA GLY A 121 9.96 3.64 -15.01
C GLY A 121 10.10 2.16 -15.34
N SER A 122 11.29 1.73 -15.78
CA SER A 122 11.53 0.35 -16.20
C SER A 122 11.94 -0.58 -15.07
N GLU A 123 12.10 -0.08 -13.84
CA GLU A 123 12.65 -0.87 -12.74
C GLU A 123 11.81 -2.10 -12.40
N PHE A 124 10.47 -1.98 -12.35
CA PHE A 124 9.58 -3.11 -12.04
C PHE A 124 9.61 -4.19 -13.14
N ASP A 125 9.59 -3.77 -14.39
CA ASP A 125 9.61 -4.69 -15.54
C ASP A 125 10.94 -5.43 -15.64
N THR A 126 12.05 -4.74 -15.35
CA THR A 126 13.42 -5.30 -15.36
C THR A 126 13.79 -6.08 -14.09
N LEU A 127 12.90 -6.21 -13.10
CA LEU A 127 13.14 -7.06 -11.93
C LEU A 127 13.32 -8.52 -12.34
N ASP A 128 14.41 -9.11 -11.90
CA ASP A 128 14.67 -10.56 -11.95
C ASP A 128 13.92 -11.31 -10.84
N TRP A 129 12.62 -11.05 -10.74
CA TRP A 129 11.68 -11.69 -9.80
C TRP A 129 10.73 -12.60 -10.57
N SER A 130 10.23 -13.66 -9.94
CA SER A 130 9.19 -14.48 -10.56
C SER A 130 7.89 -13.68 -10.75
N GLN A 131 7.02 -14.15 -11.63
CA GLN A 131 5.72 -13.51 -11.86
C GLN A 131 4.82 -13.54 -10.61
N ASP A 132 4.97 -14.54 -9.74
CA ASP A 132 4.27 -14.61 -8.46
C ASP A 132 4.78 -13.54 -7.49
N MET A 133 6.09 -13.33 -7.42
CA MET A 133 6.68 -12.28 -6.58
C MET A 133 6.28 -10.88 -7.05
N LYS A 134 6.30 -10.64 -8.38
CA LYS A 134 5.85 -9.37 -8.97
C LYS A 134 4.37 -9.11 -8.69
N TYR A 135 3.52 -10.14 -8.87
CA TYR A 135 2.10 -10.06 -8.56
C TYR A 135 1.86 -9.77 -7.07
N LEU A 136 2.55 -10.50 -6.17
CA LEU A 136 2.43 -10.30 -4.75
C LEU A 136 2.87 -8.88 -4.35
N LEU A 137 3.94 -8.33 -4.95
CA LEU A 137 4.36 -6.95 -4.69
C LEU A 137 3.26 -5.93 -5.04
N VAL A 138 2.58 -6.08 -6.17
CA VAL A 138 1.46 -5.21 -6.57
C VAL A 138 0.33 -5.32 -5.54
N ARG A 139 -0.12 -6.55 -5.27
CA ARG A 139 -1.20 -6.83 -4.31
C ARG A 139 -0.90 -6.23 -2.93
N PHE A 140 0.32 -6.38 -2.45
CA PHE A 140 0.75 -5.95 -1.13
C PHE A 140 0.89 -4.43 -0.99
N ASN A 141 1.10 -3.70 -2.09
CA ASN A 141 1.01 -2.24 -2.05
C ASN A 141 -0.46 -1.78 -2.02
N ALA A 142 -1.35 -2.47 -2.74
CA ALA A 142 -2.79 -2.16 -2.75
C ALA A 142 -3.47 -2.36 -1.38
N THR A 143 -2.92 -3.22 -0.52
CA THR A 143 -3.48 -3.47 0.82
C THR A 143 -3.27 -2.35 1.84
N HIS A 144 -2.40 -1.37 1.58
CA HIS A 144 -2.04 -0.33 2.55
C HIS A 144 -3.27 0.35 3.18
N ASP A 145 -4.17 0.87 2.35
CA ASP A 145 -5.36 1.58 2.82
C ASP A 145 -6.39 0.67 3.48
N LEU A 146 -6.46 -0.60 3.05
CA LEU A 146 -7.27 -1.59 3.75
C LEU A 146 -6.77 -1.80 5.18
N VAL A 147 -5.45 -1.73 5.42
CA VAL A 147 -4.89 -1.91 6.77
C VAL A 147 -5.40 -0.82 7.72
N HIS A 148 -5.63 0.42 7.27
CA HIS A 148 -6.29 1.45 8.10
C HIS A 148 -7.64 0.99 8.62
N GLN A 149 -8.46 0.38 7.76
CA GLN A 149 -9.77 -0.14 8.14
C GLN A 149 -9.64 -1.29 9.12
N LEU A 150 -8.66 -2.19 8.93
CA LEU A 150 -8.44 -3.31 9.84
C LEU A 150 -7.96 -2.83 11.21
N CYS A 151 -6.87 -2.06 11.27
CA CYS A 151 -6.21 -1.69 12.52
C CYS A 151 -6.95 -0.60 13.30
N GLY A 152 -7.78 0.20 12.61
CA GLY A 152 -8.61 1.27 13.17
C GLY A 152 -7.86 2.59 13.40
N TYR A 153 -6.63 2.74 12.90
CA TYR A 153 -5.92 4.02 12.91
C TYR A 153 -6.32 4.88 11.71
N GLY A 154 -6.55 6.19 11.94
CA GLY A 154 -6.91 7.14 10.88
C GLY A 154 -5.77 7.41 9.90
N THR A 155 -6.00 8.31 8.95
CA THR A 155 -5.02 8.75 7.93
C THR A 155 -4.46 10.14 8.18
N ASP A 156 -4.75 10.73 9.35
CA ASP A 156 -3.92 11.84 9.81
C ASP A 156 -2.48 11.34 10.04
N LEU A 157 -1.53 12.26 10.15
CA LEU A 157 -0.12 11.87 10.23
C LEU A 157 0.20 10.94 11.43
N ALA A 158 -0.54 11.07 12.53
CA ALA A 158 -0.37 10.21 13.70
C ALA A 158 -0.89 8.80 13.40
N GLY A 159 -2.09 8.71 12.85
CA GLY A 159 -2.71 7.48 12.39
C GLY A 159 -1.83 6.77 11.37
N GLU A 160 -1.23 7.50 10.44
CA GLU A 160 -0.28 6.95 9.46
C GLU A 160 0.96 6.37 10.12
N ALA A 161 1.51 7.06 11.12
CA ALA A 161 2.64 6.55 11.87
C ALA A 161 2.30 5.25 12.61
N LEU A 162 1.08 5.14 13.13
CA LEU A 162 0.60 3.94 13.82
C LEU A 162 0.25 2.82 12.84
N THR A 163 -0.38 3.11 11.70
CA THR A 163 -0.65 2.12 10.65
C THR A 163 0.64 1.56 10.08
N ILE A 164 1.66 2.39 9.80
CA ILE A 164 2.98 1.88 9.38
C ILE A 164 3.57 0.96 10.45
N SER A 165 3.44 1.31 11.72
CA SER A 165 3.92 0.47 12.82
C SER A 165 3.19 -0.87 12.88
N TYR A 166 1.87 -0.85 12.73
CA TYR A 166 1.03 -2.05 12.63
C TYR A 166 1.43 -2.90 11.43
N THR A 167 1.58 -2.31 10.25
CA THR A 167 2.04 -2.99 9.04
C THR A 167 3.41 -3.61 9.25
N LEU A 168 4.38 -2.91 9.87
CA LEU A 168 5.67 -3.50 10.21
C LEU A 168 5.54 -4.75 11.08
N GLY A 169 4.55 -4.83 11.98
CA GLY A 169 4.23 -6.01 12.78
C GLY A 169 3.51 -7.10 11.98
N LEU A 170 2.55 -6.70 11.13
CA LEU A 170 1.77 -7.58 10.26
C LEU A 170 2.68 -8.31 9.25
N GLU A 171 3.66 -7.60 8.70
CA GLU A 171 4.64 -8.14 7.77
C GLU A 171 5.78 -8.92 8.47
N ALA A 172 5.92 -8.81 9.80
CA ALA A 172 7.10 -9.27 10.55
C ALA A 172 7.28 -10.79 10.66
N MET A 173 6.31 -11.62 10.24
CA MET A 173 6.46 -13.07 10.31
C MET A 173 7.76 -13.45 9.58
N GLN A 174 8.75 -13.90 10.36
CA GLN A 174 10.09 -14.37 9.96
C GLN A 174 11.26 -13.35 9.94
N ALA A 175 11.08 -12.05 10.23
CA ALA A 175 12.18 -11.09 10.24
C ALA A 175 12.76 -10.83 11.65
N SER A 176 13.95 -11.35 11.95
CA SER A 176 14.69 -11.13 13.22
C SER A 176 15.03 -9.64 13.50
N GLY A 177 14.77 -8.75 12.55
CA GLY A 177 14.96 -7.30 12.65
C GLY A 177 13.67 -6.48 12.85
N ALA A 178 12.47 -7.06 12.79
CA ALA A 178 11.22 -6.29 12.75
C ALA A 178 11.03 -5.38 13.98
N ARG A 179 11.29 -5.90 15.19
CA ARG A 179 11.26 -5.09 16.43
C ARG A 179 12.32 -3.98 16.45
N ARG A 180 13.46 -4.17 15.79
CA ARG A 180 14.47 -3.10 15.64
C ARG A 180 13.99 -2.04 14.65
N ALA A 181 13.37 -2.45 13.55
CA ALA A 181 12.75 -1.56 12.58
C ALA A 181 11.63 -0.71 13.20
N ALA A 182 10.74 -1.30 14.01
CA ALA A 182 9.69 -0.58 14.72
C ALA A 182 10.25 0.47 15.71
N ARG A 183 11.34 0.16 16.42
CA ARG A 183 12.02 1.13 17.29
C ARG A 183 12.69 2.26 16.51
N ALA A 184 13.33 1.93 15.39
CA ALA A 184 13.91 2.94 14.51
C ALA A 184 12.83 3.84 13.90
N TRP A 185 11.71 3.24 13.49
CA TRP A 185 10.51 3.94 13.04
C TRP A 185 10.03 4.94 14.09
N ALA A 186 9.83 4.49 15.34
CA ALA A 186 9.42 5.38 16.44
C ALA A 186 10.32 6.62 16.56
N GLY A 187 11.64 6.46 16.45
CA GLY A 187 12.56 7.59 16.51
C GLY A 187 12.41 8.55 15.32
N VAL A 188 12.33 8.01 14.11
CA VAL A 188 12.18 8.79 12.87
C VAL A 188 10.85 9.54 12.85
N SER A 189 9.75 8.85 13.14
CA SER A 189 8.41 9.42 13.15
C SER A 189 8.26 10.47 14.26
N TRP A 190 8.90 10.28 15.42
CA TRP A 190 8.97 11.31 16.46
C TRP A 190 9.70 12.59 16.01
N LEU A 191 10.70 12.53 15.14
CA LEU A 191 11.36 13.76 14.65
C LEU A 191 10.44 14.58 13.72
N MET A 192 9.55 13.89 12.99
CA MET A 192 8.56 14.54 12.14
C MET A 192 7.38 15.08 12.95
N MET A 193 7.04 14.40 14.03
CA MET A 193 5.94 14.77 14.91
C MET A 193 6.45 15.62 16.09
N SER A 194 5.55 16.34 16.74
CA SER A 194 5.78 17.05 18.00
C SER A 194 4.57 16.79 18.89
N PRO A 195 4.34 15.55 19.28
CA PRO A 195 3.14 15.20 20.02
C PRO A 195 3.31 15.67 21.49
N SER A 196 2.26 16.28 22.04
CA SER A 196 2.30 16.85 23.40
C SER A 196 2.33 15.79 24.51
N ILE A 197 2.20 14.51 24.15
CA ILE A 197 2.15 13.37 25.09
C ILE A 197 3.52 12.91 25.62
N GLY A 198 4.62 13.46 25.08
CA GLY A 198 5.98 13.08 25.46
C GLY A 198 6.48 11.78 24.81
N TRP A 199 7.81 11.61 24.77
CA TRP A 199 8.47 10.52 24.01
C TRP A 199 8.07 9.12 24.47
N GLN A 200 7.95 8.92 25.80
CA GLN A 200 7.65 7.59 26.35
C GLN A 200 6.26 7.09 25.93
N ARG A 201 5.23 7.95 26.05
CA ARG A 201 3.86 7.61 25.63
C ARG A 201 3.75 7.43 24.12
N TYR A 202 4.39 8.31 23.36
CA TYR A 202 4.44 8.17 21.91
C TYR A 202 5.05 6.83 21.47
N ARG A 203 6.23 6.51 22.01
CA ARG A 203 6.90 5.24 21.73
C ARG A 203 6.04 4.06 22.16
N ALA A 204 5.31 4.16 23.26
CA ALA A 204 4.38 3.13 23.70
C ALA A 204 3.28 2.87 22.65
N HIS A 205 2.64 3.91 22.11
CA HIS A 205 1.63 3.75 21.05
C HIS A 205 2.21 3.13 19.78
N VAL A 206 3.39 3.57 19.34
CA VAL A 206 4.08 2.98 18.17
C VAL A 206 4.37 1.49 18.38
N MET A 207 4.85 1.12 19.57
CA MET A 207 5.14 -0.27 19.89
C MET A 207 3.87 -1.11 20.06
N GLU A 208 2.81 -0.55 20.65
CA GLU A 208 1.51 -1.21 20.77
C GLU A 208 0.92 -1.49 19.39
N ALA A 209 0.95 -0.51 18.47
CA ALA A 209 0.52 -0.71 17.09
C ALA A 209 1.28 -1.85 16.41
N PHE A 210 2.61 -1.88 16.56
CA PHE A 210 3.45 -2.98 16.07
C PHE A 210 3.07 -4.33 16.69
N GLU A 211 2.85 -4.39 18.00
CA GLU A 211 2.48 -5.61 18.71
C GLU A 211 1.10 -6.12 18.28
N ARG A 212 0.15 -5.22 18.03
CA ARG A 212 -1.17 -5.56 17.47
C ARG A 212 -1.05 -6.15 16.06
N GLY A 213 -0.22 -5.56 15.21
CA GLY A 213 0.06 -6.09 13.87
C GLY A 213 0.71 -7.47 13.92
N LEU A 214 1.67 -7.65 14.83
CA LEU A 214 2.32 -8.95 15.06
C LEU A 214 1.34 -10.02 15.56
N ALA A 215 0.43 -9.68 16.48
CA ALA A 215 -0.59 -10.61 16.94
C ALA A 215 -1.56 -11.01 15.80
N THR A 216 -1.93 -10.05 14.94
CA THR A 216 -2.77 -10.32 13.77
C THR A 216 -2.08 -11.30 12.81
N SER A 217 -0.79 -11.12 12.55
CA SER A 217 -0.05 -12.00 11.64
C SER A 217 0.07 -13.43 12.17
N THR A 218 0.07 -13.65 13.49
CA THR A 218 0.05 -15.00 14.06
C THR A 218 -1.23 -15.78 13.79
N THR A 219 -2.35 -15.08 13.54
CA THR A 219 -3.63 -15.70 13.19
C THR A 219 -3.69 -16.00 11.70
N ARG A 220 -3.33 -15.02 10.87
CA ARG A 220 -3.37 -15.18 9.41
C ARG A 220 -2.27 -14.40 8.73
N ALA A 221 -1.49 -15.09 7.91
CA ALA A 221 -0.47 -14.45 7.10
C ALA A 221 -1.14 -13.59 6.02
N MET A 222 -0.72 -12.33 5.91
CA MET A 222 -1.37 -11.32 5.07
C MET A 222 -1.46 -11.72 3.59
N HIS A 223 -0.45 -12.43 3.08
CA HIS A 223 -0.41 -12.93 1.70
C HIS A 223 -1.38 -14.10 1.44
N ASN A 224 -2.00 -14.67 2.47
CA ASN A 224 -3.00 -15.74 2.39
C ASN A 224 -4.43 -15.24 2.70
N ILE A 225 -4.68 -13.94 2.53
CA ILE A 225 -6.00 -13.31 2.70
C ILE A 225 -6.59 -12.92 1.34
N TYR A 226 -7.80 -13.41 1.06
CA TYR A 226 -8.55 -13.10 -0.15
C TYR A 226 -9.47 -11.90 0.11
N PHE A 227 -8.89 -10.70 0.19
CA PHE A 227 -9.58 -9.48 0.60
C PHE A 227 -10.81 -9.15 -0.25
N GLU A 228 -10.80 -9.45 -1.54
CA GLU A 228 -11.90 -9.22 -2.47
C GLU A 228 -13.20 -9.88 -2.00
N GLU A 229 -13.11 -11.08 -1.41
CA GLU A 229 -14.26 -11.81 -0.85
C GLU A 229 -14.67 -11.29 0.54
N MET A 230 -13.80 -10.53 1.20
CA MET A 230 -14.06 -9.93 2.50
C MET A 230 -14.70 -8.53 2.39
N LEU A 231 -14.59 -7.84 1.24
CA LEU A 231 -15.16 -6.50 1.04
C LEU A 231 -16.67 -6.43 1.38
N PRO A 232 -17.52 -7.41 1.00
CA PRO A 232 -18.94 -7.37 1.34
C PRO A 232 -19.25 -7.72 2.80
N GLN A 233 -18.29 -8.28 3.55
CA GLN A 233 -18.52 -8.79 4.89
C GLN A 233 -18.47 -7.68 5.95
N PRO A 234 -19.19 -7.82 7.08
CA PRO A 234 -19.10 -6.86 8.19
C PRO A 234 -17.67 -6.67 8.69
N LEU A 235 -17.22 -5.42 8.86
CA LEU A 235 -15.86 -5.09 9.28
C LEU A 235 -15.50 -5.74 10.63
N THR A 236 -16.46 -5.86 11.54
CA THR A 236 -16.28 -6.54 12.83
C THR A 236 -15.98 -8.03 12.65
N ALA A 237 -16.72 -8.71 11.77
CA ALA A 237 -16.50 -10.12 11.46
C ALA A 237 -15.14 -10.33 10.76
N VAL A 238 -14.76 -9.44 9.84
CA VAL A 238 -13.43 -9.50 9.20
C VAL A 238 -12.32 -9.33 10.24
N ARG A 239 -12.44 -8.37 11.17
CA ARG A 239 -11.45 -8.18 12.24
C ARG A 239 -11.35 -9.41 13.15
N GLU A 240 -12.48 -10.04 13.46
CA GLU A 240 -12.53 -11.27 14.25
C GLU A 240 -11.86 -12.44 13.51
N GLU A 241 -12.19 -12.67 12.23
CA GLU A 241 -11.59 -13.74 11.41
C GLU A 241 -10.08 -13.58 11.30
N LEU A 242 -9.59 -12.34 11.15
CA LEU A 242 -8.17 -12.05 11.05
C LEU A 242 -7.46 -12.00 12.41
N GLY A 243 -8.20 -12.12 13.53
CA GLY A 243 -7.65 -12.03 14.87
C GLY A 243 -7.05 -10.66 15.18
N VAL A 244 -7.63 -9.59 14.63
CA VAL A 244 -7.18 -8.21 14.87
C VAL A 244 -7.48 -7.82 16.31
N PRO A 245 -6.46 -7.52 17.14
CA PRO A 245 -6.71 -7.10 18.52
C PRO A 245 -7.48 -5.78 18.54
N PRO A 246 -8.47 -5.61 19.45
CA PRO A 246 -9.22 -4.37 19.56
C PRO A 246 -8.31 -3.20 19.90
N LEU A 247 -8.74 -1.99 19.52
CA LEU A 247 -8.12 -0.77 20.03
C LEU A 247 -8.49 -0.65 21.52
N THR A 248 -7.48 -0.75 22.38
CA THR A 248 -7.66 -0.69 23.83
C THR A 248 -8.13 0.70 24.29
N GLN A 249 -7.68 1.75 23.60
CA GLN A 249 -8.10 3.13 23.76
C GLN A 249 -8.08 3.84 22.40
N ALA A 250 -9.04 4.72 22.15
CA ALA A 250 -8.95 5.65 21.03
C ALA A 250 -7.69 6.51 21.22
N VAL A 251 -6.77 6.45 20.27
CA VAL A 251 -5.60 7.33 20.28
C VAL A 251 -6.08 8.71 19.86
N ASP A 252 -6.09 9.66 20.79
CA ASP A 252 -6.37 11.06 20.47
C ASP A 252 -5.20 11.66 19.69
N THR A 253 -5.28 11.55 18.37
CA THR A 253 -4.30 12.07 17.43
C THR A 253 -4.37 13.59 17.29
N ALA A 254 -5.42 14.26 17.78
CA ALA A 254 -5.55 15.72 17.71
C ALA A 254 -4.46 16.44 18.54
N GLN A 255 -3.87 15.74 19.52
CA GLN A 255 -2.76 16.23 20.35
C GLN A 255 -1.39 16.11 19.65
N TRP A 256 -1.34 15.56 18.43
CA TRP A 256 -0.10 15.20 17.74
C TRP A 256 0.20 16.25 16.68
N ARG A 257 0.85 17.33 17.10
CA ARG A 257 1.23 18.43 16.19
C ARG A 257 2.43 18.04 15.35
N LEU A 258 2.58 18.72 14.20
CA LEU A 258 3.78 18.64 13.40
C LEU A 258 4.94 19.43 14.06
N SER A 259 6.14 18.85 14.10
CA SER A 259 7.35 19.59 14.45
C SER A 259 7.66 20.64 13.38
N ARG A 260 8.60 21.58 13.61
CA ARG A 260 9.02 22.51 12.54
C ARG A 260 9.52 21.78 11.28
N LEU A 261 10.23 20.68 11.48
CA LEU A 261 10.67 19.79 10.40
C LEU A 261 9.45 19.15 9.72
N GLY A 262 8.51 18.62 10.50
CA GLY A 262 7.26 18.06 9.99
C GLY A 262 6.40 19.07 9.23
N GLN A 263 6.30 20.33 9.70
CA GLN A 263 5.56 21.39 9.03
C GLN A 263 6.18 21.75 7.67
N LYS A 264 7.51 21.77 7.59
CA LYS A 264 8.23 21.98 6.32
C LYS A 264 7.96 20.82 5.35
N ILE A 265 7.98 19.58 5.84
CA ILE A 265 7.64 18.39 5.04
C ILE A 265 6.17 18.45 4.58
N ALA A 266 5.23 18.67 5.50
CA ALA A 266 3.79 18.69 5.24
C ALA A 266 3.32 19.90 4.39
N SER A 267 4.05 21.02 4.42
CA SER A 267 3.78 22.14 3.50
C SER A 267 4.27 21.85 2.08
N GLY A 268 5.40 21.15 1.94
CA GLY A 268 5.81 20.54 0.67
C GLY A 268 4.81 19.49 0.21
N TYR A 269 4.27 18.70 1.14
CA TYR A 269 3.20 17.73 0.88
C TYR A 269 1.97 18.40 0.30
N ARG A 270 1.35 19.36 1.00
CA ARG A 270 0.14 20.04 0.50
C ARG A 270 0.33 20.63 -0.88
N LYS A 271 1.47 21.28 -1.16
CA LYS A 271 1.76 21.79 -2.51
C LYS A 271 1.91 20.67 -3.55
N ALA A 272 2.55 19.56 -3.19
CA ALA A 272 2.70 18.40 -4.07
C ALA A 272 1.39 17.61 -4.20
N GLU A 273 0.55 17.58 -3.18
CA GLU A 273 -0.78 16.97 -3.12
C GLU A 273 -1.81 17.81 -3.88
N ASP A 274 -1.70 19.13 -3.87
CA ASP A 274 -2.54 19.99 -4.72
C ASP A 274 -2.26 19.67 -6.19
N ALA A 275 -1.00 19.57 -6.60
CA ALA A 275 -0.61 19.27 -7.98
C ALA A 275 -0.79 17.77 -8.35
N ALA A 276 -0.28 16.85 -7.54
CA ALA A 276 -0.35 15.41 -7.78
C ALA A 276 -1.73 14.85 -7.44
N GLY A 277 -2.43 15.39 -6.45
CA GLY A 277 -3.81 15.03 -6.12
C GLY A 277 -4.79 15.59 -7.15
N MET A 278 -4.57 16.76 -7.75
CA MET A 278 -5.33 17.17 -8.95
C MET A 278 -5.06 16.20 -10.11
N ARG A 279 -3.80 15.86 -10.38
CA ARG A 279 -3.43 14.86 -11.38
C ARG A 279 -4.07 13.49 -11.11
N MET A 280 -4.10 13.06 -9.85
CA MET A 280 -4.59 11.74 -9.45
C MET A 280 -6.12 11.67 -9.36
N ARG A 281 -6.80 12.74 -8.95
CA ARG A 281 -8.27 12.85 -9.05
C ARG A 281 -8.73 12.79 -10.50
N ASN A 282 -7.99 13.43 -11.40
CA ASN A 282 -8.29 13.37 -12.83
C ASN A 282 -7.96 11.96 -13.39
N MET A 283 -6.94 11.26 -12.84
CA MET A 283 -6.68 9.85 -13.16
C MET A 283 -7.75 8.89 -12.60
N ASP A 284 -8.38 9.16 -11.45
CA ASP A 284 -9.46 8.33 -10.91
C ASP A 284 -10.62 8.21 -11.91
N GLN A 285 -10.97 9.30 -12.59
CA GLN A 285 -11.98 9.29 -13.64
C GLN A 285 -11.57 8.41 -14.83
N LEU A 286 -10.28 8.42 -15.19
CA LEU A 286 -9.73 7.54 -16.24
C LEU A 286 -9.71 6.07 -15.82
N VAL A 287 -9.45 5.79 -14.54
CA VAL A 287 -9.53 4.43 -13.96
C VAL A 287 -10.97 3.94 -13.96
N ARG A 288 -11.93 4.79 -13.57
CA ARG A 288 -13.38 4.51 -13.65
C ARG A 288 -13.85 4.30 -15.09
N ALA A 289 -13.21 4.96 -16.06
CA ALA A 289 -13.41 4.71 -17.48
C ALA A 289 -12.81 3.38 -17.96
N GLY A 290 -12.13 2.63 -17.09
CA GLY A 290 -11.56 1.30 -17.38
C GLY A 290 -10.11 1.31 -17.86
N ILE A 291 -9.40 2.44 -17.76
CA ILE A 291 -7.98 2.51 -18.13
C ILE A 291 -7.14 2.09 -16.91
N SER A 292 -6.27 1.09 -17.09
CA SER A 292 -5.46 0.59 -15.97
C SER A 292 -4.52 1.65 -15.42
N VAL A 293 -4.29 1.64 -14.10
CA VAL A 293 -3.31 2.52 -13.44
C VAL A 293 -1.91 2.35 -14.06
N ARG A 294 -1.53 1.11 -14.42
CA ARG A 294 -0.25 0.82 -15.09
C ARG A 294 -0.11 1.55 -16.42
N THR A 295 -1.17 1.60 -17.21
CA THR A 295 -1.19 2.37 -18.46
C THR A 295 -0.98 3.84 -18.15
N LEU A 296 -1.80 4.41 -17.25
CA LEU A 296 -1.80 5.84 -16.97
C LEU A 296 -0.46 6.37 -16.44
N VAL A 297 0.23 5.62 -15.58
CA VAL A 297 1.53 6.05 -15.01
C VAL A 297 2.70 5.96 -15.98
N ASN A 298 2.52 5.26 -17.11
CA ASN A 298 3.51 5.10 -18.17
C ASN A 298 3.21 5.91 -19.43
N LEU A 299 2.08 6.61 -19.48
CA LEU A 299 1.80 7.53 -20.57
C LEU A 299 2.81 8.67 -20.58
N ASP A 300 3.15 9.10 -21.79
CA ASP A 300 3.86 10.36 -21.99
C ASP A 300 3.07 11.51 -21.36
N GLU A 301 3.79 12.51 -20.83
CA GLU A 301 3.17 13.60 -20.07
C GLU A 301 2.18 14.40 -20.92
N GLN A 302 2.44 14.55 -22.22
CA GLN A 302 1.56 15.25 -23.14
C GLN A 302 0.34 14.40 -23.50
N VAL A 303 0.51 13.09 -23.68
CA VAL A 303 -0.62 12.16 -23.90
C VAL A 303 -1.54 12.09 -22.68
N LEU A 304 -0.97 12.10 -21.48
CA LEU A 304 -1.76 12.16 -20.25
C LEU A 304 -2.50 13.49 -20.15
N ALA A 305 -1.87 14.62 -20.45
CA ALA A 305 -2.53 15.93 -20.44
C ALA A 305 -3.74 15.95 -21.40
N ASP A 306 -3.57 15.46 -22.62
CA ASP A 306 -4.66 15.35 -23.61
C ASP A 306 -5.82 14.47 -23.12
N LEU A 307 -5.53 13.39 -22.38
CA LEU A 307 -6.57 12.55 -21.77
C LEU A 307 -7.34 13.30 -20.69
N LEU A 308 -6.65 14.07 -19.84
CA LEU A 308 -7.31 14.84 -18.78
C LEU A 308 -8.17 15.96 -19.39
N GLU A 309 -7.72 16.63 -20.45
CA GLU A 309 -8.55 17.61 -21.17
C GLU A 309 -9.82 16.98 -21.76
N ARG A 310 -9.73 15.74 -22.26
CA ARG A 310 -10.90 15.01 -22.78
C ARG A 310 -11.88 14.64 -21.67
N VAL A 311 -11.38 14.30 -20.49
CA VAL A 311 -12.20 14.08 -19.29
C VAL A 311 -12.94 15.37 -18.94
N ASP A 312 -12.24 16.50 -18.87
CA ASP A 312 -12.85 17.81 -18.58
C ASP A 312 -13.86 18.24 -19.65
N ALA A 313 -13.66 17.81 -20.90
CA ALA A 313 -14.61 18.02 -22.01
C ALA A 313 -15.80 17.04 -22.02
N GLY A 314 -15.90 16.13 -21.05
CA GLY A 314 -17.01 15.19 -20.92
C GLY A 314 -16.98 14.01 -21.90
N ALA A 315 -15.79 13.61 -22.36
CA ALA A 315 -15.65 12.42 -23.21
C ALA A 315 -16.14 11.15 -22.49
N ASP A 316 -16.80 10.25 -23.24
CA ASP A 316 -17.26 8.99 -22.69
C ASP A 316 -16.09 8.00 -22.45
N ALA A 317 -16.37 6.97 -21.63
CA ALA A 317 -15.38 5.98 -21.22
C ALA A 317 -14.78 5.19 -22.40
N GLU A 318 -15.53 5.00 -23.48
CA GLU A 318 -15.06 4.29 -24.67
C GLU A 318 -14.05 5.13 -25.46
N ALA A 319 -14.35 6.42 -25.64
CA ALA A 319 -13.46 7.37 -26.31
C ALA A 319 -12.14 7.54 -25.55
N LEU A 320 -12.21 7.62 -24.22
CA LEU A 320 -11.02 7.72 -23.36
C LEU A 320 -10.15 6.46 -23.48
N ARG A 321 -10.73 5.26 -23.42
CA ARG A 321 -10.00 4.00 -23.58
C ARG A 321 -9.31 3.88 -24.92
N ARG A 322 -10.02 4.13 -26.02
CA ARG A 322 -9.43 4.08 -27.38
C ARG A 322 -8.26 5.04 -27.55
N PHE A 323 -8.36 6.24 -26.97
CA PHE A 323 -7.28 7.21 -27.03
C PHE A 323 -6.04 6.72 -26.26
N ALA A 324 -6.23 6.15 -25.08
CA ALA A 324 -5.13 5.61 -24.27
C ALA A 324 -4.48 4.38 -24.94
N GLU A 325 -5.27 3.46 -25.49
CA GLU A 325 -4.77 2.22 -26.13
C GLU A 325 -3.95 2.51 -27.40
N GLY A 326 -4.33 3.51 -28.20
CA GLY A 326 -3.60 3.88 -29.41
C GLY A 326 -2.26 4.59 -29.16
N ARG A 327 -1.93 4.90 -27.89
CA ARG A 327 -0.78 5.73 -27.50
C ARG A 327 0.02 5.14 -26.33
N ALA A 328 -0.43 4.03 -25.75
CA ALA A 328 0.33 3.27 -24.77
C ALA A 328 1.55 2.66 -25.48
N VAL A 329 2.72 3.24 -25.24
CA VAL A 329 4.00 2.70 -25.75
C VAL A 329 4.21 1.33 -25.09
N ALA A 330 4.53 0.33 -25.91
CA ALA A 330 4.82 -1.05 -25.53
C ALA A 330 5.97 -1.16 -24.51
#